data_AF-A0A7C0Z623-F1
#
_entry.id   AF-A0A7C0Z623-F1
#
_cell.length_a   1.000
_cell.length_b   1.000
_cell.length_c   1.000
_cell.angle_alpha   90.00
_cell.angle_beta   90.00
_cell.angle_gamma   90.00
#
_symmetry.space_group_name_H-M   'P 1'
#
loop_
_entity.id
_entity.type
_entity.pdbx_description
1 polymer ?
#
loop_
_entity_poly.entity_id
_entity_poly.type
_entity_poly.pdbx_seq_one_letter_code
_entity_poly.pdbx_strand_id
1 'polypeptide(L)'
;LCIFFRDWRLSDEIGFEYPKRTPEENVQAFFKSLEKYRPSAHEPDRIVTVLLDGENAWEWFSKDNDGVRFLNLLYKTLAQKQDEGKIVTITPAEFIFGNPWRNIPAHPLAQMKSLDSLYPGCWFTSDFSTWIGEDEENKAWNYLLRAREDLQHSGLEIPNPMENENDIQNGEKFWAFKAWDEMFAAEGSDWFWWYGKDQDSGADVVFDTNFRLHLENVYRYAIKAGVNLRVPQFAPIIR
;
A
#
# COMPACT_ATOMS: atom_id res chain seq x y z
N LEU A 1 2.95 -18.61 -1.92
CA LEU A 1 3.07 -17.15 -2.10
C LEU A 1 4.01 -16.89 -3.27
N CYS A 2 3.69 -15.96 -4.16
CA CYS A 2 4.60 -15.44 -5.20
C CYS A 2 4.90 -13.98 -4.85
N ILE A 3 6.15 -13.55 -5.02
CA ILE A 3 6.59 -12.19 -4.69
C ILE A 3 7.17 -11.55 -5.96
N PHE A 4 6.72 -10.33 -6.27
CA PHE A 4 7.23 -9.52 -7.36
C PHE A 4 8.05 -8.38 -6.77
N PHE A 5 9.32 -8.31 -7.12
CA PHE A 5 10.21 -7.27 -6.62
C PHE A 5 10.09 -6.02 -7.47
N ARG A 6 9.85 -4.88 -6.82
CA ARG A 6 9.86 -3.56 -7.44
C ARG A 6 11.21 -3.29 -8.09
N ASP A 7 11.22 -2.89 -9.35
CA ASP A 7 12.38 -2.25 -9.94
C ASP A 7 12.49 -0.85 -9.36
N TRP A 8 13.39 -0.70 -8.38
CA TRP A 8 13.55 0.55 -7.63
C TRP A 8 13.83 1.73 -8.56
N ARG A 9 14.83 1.58 -9.43
CA ARG A 9 15.31 2.67 -10.28
C ARG A 9 14.23 3.19 -11.24
N LEU A 10 13.60 2.30 -11.99
CA LEU A 10 12.62 2.70 -13.01
C LEU A 10 11.38 3.32 -12.37
N SER A 11 10.97 2.77 -11.21
CA SER A 11 9.84 3.29 -10.46
C SER A 11 10.11 4.68 -9.88
N ASP A 12 11.29 4.91 -9.30
CA ASP A 12 11.71 6.22 -8.80
C ASP A 12 11.94 7.23 -9.93
N GLU A 13 12.46 6.80 -11.08
CA GLU A 13 12.62 7.67 -12.24
C GLU A 13 11.26 8.25 -12.69
N ILE A 14 10.18 7.46 -12.66
CA ILE A 14 8.82 7.94 -12.97
C ILE A 14 8.30 8.91 -11.91
N GLY A 15 8.51 8.60 -10.63
CA GLY A 15 8.06 9.43 -9.51
C GLY A 15 8.78 10.77 -9.43
N PHE A 16 10.11 10.78 -9.51
CA PHE A 16 10.90 11.94 -9.07
C PHE A 16 11.69 12.63 -10.18
N GLU A 17 11.94 11.96 -11.31
CA GLU A 17 12.77 12.49 -12.40
C GLU A 17 11.98 12.86 -13.65
N TYR A 18 11.02 12.05 -14.03
CA TYR A 18 10.16 12.26 -15.20
C TYR A 18 9.29 13.52 -15.12
N PRO A 19 8.83 13.98 -13.93
CA PRO A 19 8.03 15.20 -13.85
C PRO A 19 8.70 16.47 -14.43
N LYS A 20 10.04 16.46 -14.58
CA LYS A 20 10.86 17.58 -15.09
C LYS A 20 11.02 17.57 -16.63
N ARG A 21 10.55 16.52 -17.31
CA ARG A 21 10.80 16.22 -18.74
C ARG A 21 9.53 16.26 -19.56
N THR A 22 9.65 16.31 -20.90
CA THR A 22 8.47 16.19 -21.76
C THR A 22 7.98 14.74 -21.82
N PRO A 23 6.70 14.50 -22.16
CA PRO A 23 6.16 13.15 -22.34
C PRO A 23 6.99 12.25 -23.27
N GLU A 24 7.49 12.82 -24.38
CA GLU A 24 8.27 12.09 -25.38
C GLU A 24 9.66 11.69 -24.83
N GLU A 25 10.32 12.59 -24.10
CA GLU A 25 11.59 12.30 -23.40
C GLU A 25 11.41 11.19 -22.36
N ASN A 26 10.30 11.20 -21.62
CA ASN A 26 10.01 10.19 -20.59
C ASN A 26 9.77 8.81 -21.19
N VAL A 27 9.01 8.71 -22.28
CA VAL A 27 8.83 7.43 -22.99
C VAL A 27 10.16 6.92 -23.53
N GLN A 28 10.97 7.78 -24.15
CA GLN A 28 12.29 7.38 -24.63
C GLN A 28 13.20 6.90 -23.49
N ALA A 29 13.21 7.60 -22.35
CA ALA A 29 13.96 7.22 -21.17
C ALA A 29 13.50 5.87 -20.61
N PHE A 30 12.18 5.65 -20.52
CA PHE A 30 11.59 4.41 -20.02
C PHE A 30 12.04 3.20 -20.83
N PHE A 31 11.88 3.24 -22.16
CA PHE A 31 12.31 2.12 -23.01
C PHE A 31 13.82 1.96 -23.06
N LYS A 32 14.60 3.05 -22.98
CA LYS A 32 16.05 2.96 -22.85
C LYS A 32 16.48 2.26 -21.56
N SER A 33 15.76 2.48 -20.45
CA SER A 33 15.96 1.75 -19.20
C SER A 33 15.56 0.28 -19.35
N LEU A 34 14.45 -0.01 -20.04
CA LEU A 34 14.00 -1.39 -20.30
C LEU A 34 14.98 -2.24 -21.11
N GLU A 35 15.68 -1.67 -22.09
CA GLU A 35 16.69 -2.41 -22.87
C GLU A 35 17.81 -3.00 -22.00
N LYS A 36 18.09 -2.43 -20.81
CA LYS A 36 19.06 -2.99 -19.86
C LYS A 36 18.61 -4.31 -19.25
N TYR A 37 17.29 -4.53 -19.17
CA TYR A 37 16.71 -5.75 -18.61
C TYR A 37 16.45 -6.81 -19.67
N ARG A 38 16.72 -6.53 -20.95
CA ARG A 38 16.51 -7.48 -22.03
C ARG A 38 17.37 -8.73 -21.82
N PRO A 39 16.79 -9.93 -21.75
CA PRO A 39 17.55 -11.17 -21.65
C PRO A 39 18.34 -11.42 -22.94
N SER A 40 19.48 -12.09 -22.83
CA SER A 40 20.16 -12.66 -24.00
C SER A 40 19.36 -13.86 -24.57
N ALA A 41 19.68 -14.31 -25.78
CA ALA A 41 18.95 -15.40 -26.45
C ALA A 41 18.98 -16.76 -25.69
N HIS A 42 19.82 -16.89 -24.66
CA HIS A 42 19.94 -18.09 -23.83
C HIS A 42 19.49 -17.88 -22.39
N GLU A 43 19.04 -16.67 -22.05
CA GLU A 43 18.50 -16.35 -20.73
C GLU A 43 16.97 -16.46 -20.73
N PRO A 44 16.36 -16.84 -19.59
CA PRO A 44 14.92 -16.79 -19.44
C PRO A 44 14.40 -15.35 -19.49
N ASP A 45 13.12 -15.20 -19.81
CA ASP A 45 12.42 -13.93 -19.72
C ASP A 45 12.56 -13.30 -18.33
N ARG A 46 12.62 -11.96 -18.31
CA ARG A 46 12.72 -11.18 -17.07
C ARG A 46 11.41 -10.46 -16.81
N ILE A 47 11.00 -10.41 -15.54
CA ILE A 47 9.87 -9.60 -15.10
C ILE A 47 10.42 -8.27 -14.59
N VAL A 48 9.87 -7.17 -15.11
CA VAL A 48 10.13 -5.82 -14.59
C VAL A 48 8.84 -5.30 -13.97
N THR A 49 8.85 -5.10 -12.67
CA THR A 49 7.69 -4.64 -11.91
C THR A 49 7.90 -3.17 -11.55
N VAL A 50 7.06 -2.30 -12.11
CA VAL A 50 7.07 -0.86 -11.84
C VAL A 50 5.94 -0.54 -10.87
N LEU A 51 6.27 -0.06 -9.67
CA LEU A 51 5.33 0.24 -8.59
C LEU A 51 5.72 1.57 -7.96
N LEU A 52 4.79 2.50 -7.88
CA LEU A 52 5.01 3.82 -7.26
C LEU A 52 3.68 4.40 -6.80
N ASP A 53 3.74 5.30 -5.81
CA ASP A 53 2.58 6.10 -5.42
C ASP A 53 2.29 7.20 -6.43
N GLY A 54 1.02 7.38 -6.74
CA GLY A 54 0.57 8.38 -7.70
C GLY A 54 0.83 9.81 -7.26
N GLU A 55 0.76 10.08 -5.95
CA GLU A 55 1.03 11.40 -5.33
C GLU A 55 2.46 11.89 -5.56
N ASN A 56 3.43 10.98 -5.62
CA ASN A 56 4.82 11.31 -5.90
C ASN A 56 5.02 11.73 -7.36
N ALA A 57 4.22 11.16 -8.27
CA ALA A 57 4.40 11.34 -9.70
C ALA A 57 3.49 12.45 -10.26
N TRP A 58 2.19 12.20 -10.30
CA TRP A 58 1.31 12.81 -11.32
C TRP A 58 1.16 14.32 -11.16
N GLU A 59 0.93 14.79 -9.93
CA GLU A 59 0.74 16.22 -9.63
C GLU A 59 1.99 17.07 -9.92
N TRP A 60 3.16 16.45 -10.04
CA TRP A 60 4.44 17.14 -10.18
C TRP A 60 4.89 17.31 -11.63
N PHE A 61 4.18 16.74 -12.61
CA PHE A 61 4.57 16.80 -14.03
C PHE A 61 4.46 18.24 -14.57
N SER A 62 5.54 19.00 -14.41
CA SER A 62 5.63 20.42 -14.79
C SER A 62 5.40 20.70 -16.29
N LYS A 63 5.55 19.68 -17.15
CA LYS A 63 5.42 19.78 -18.62
C LYS A 63 4.30 18.92 -19.20
N ASP A 64 3.49 18.29 -18.36
CA ASP A 64 2.39 17.43 -18.77
C ASP A 64 1.30 17.40 -17.70
N ASN A 65 0.06 17.73 -18.05
CA ASN A 65 -1.02 17.81 -17.08
C ASN A 65 -1.27 16.43 -16.47
N ASP A 66 -0.91 16.26 -15.19
CA ASP A 66 -1.02 15.03 -14.42
C ASP A 66 -0.37 13.79 -15.08
N GLY A 67 0.65 14.00 -15.91
CA GLY A 67 1.32 12.92 -16.65
C GLY A 67 0.44 12.22 -17.72
N VAL A 68 -0.73 12.80 -18.07
CA VAL A 68 -1.70 12.16 -18.95
C VAL A 68 -1.13 11.88 -20.34
N ARG A 69 -0.38 12.81 -20.94
CA ARG A 69 0.21 12.58 -22.27
C ARG A 69 1.30 11.51 -22.19
N PHE A 70 2.12 11.52 -21.14
CA PHE A 70 3.15 10.52 -20.89
C PHE A 70 2.52 9.12 -20.80
N LEU A 71 1.50 8.93 -19.96
CA LEU A 71 0.82 7.64 -19.80
C LEU A 71 0.20 7.16 -21.12
N ASN A 72 -0.46 8.05 -21.86
CA ASN A 72 -1.02 7.72 -23.17
C ASN A 72 0.05 7.26 -24.17
N LEU A 73 1.18 7.96 -24.24
CA LEU A 73 2.28 7.60 -25.14
C LEU A 73 2.98 6.32 -24.68
N LEU A 74 3.16 6.14 -23.37
CA LEU A 74 3.73 4.94 -22.76
C LEU A 74 2.90 3.71 -23.11
N TYR A 75 1.59 3.73 -22.85
CA TYR A 75 0.70 2.60 -23.14
C TYR A 75 0.59 2.29 -24.63
N LYS A 76 0.53 3.30 -25.50
CA LYS A 76 0.58 3.09 -26.96
C LYS A 76 1.86 2.40 -27.39
N THR A 77 2.99 2.85 -26.85
CA THR A 77 4.31 2.30 -27.20
C THR A 77 4.49 0.89 -26.62
N LEU A 78 4.00 0.62 -25.40
CA LEU A 78 3.98 -0.72 -24.80
C LEU A 78 3.16 -1.70 -25.65
N ALA A 79 1.96 -1.29 -26.09
CA ALA A 79 1.13 -2.11 -26.98
C ALA A 79 1.85 -2.41 -28.30
N GLN A 80 2.46 -1.40 -28.93
CA GLN A 80 3.27 -1.61 -30.13
C GLN A 80 4.44 -2.57 -29.89
N LYS A 81 5.17 -2.44 -28.77
CA LYS A 81 6.29 -3.34 -28.44
C LYS A 81 5.83 -4.76 -28.14
N GLN A 82 4.60 -4.92 -27.66
CA GLN A 82 3.96 -6.23 -27.50
C GLN A 82 3.61 -6.85 -28.84
N ASP A 83 3.05 -6.09 -29.78
CA ASP A 83 2.79 -6.57 -31.14
C ASP A 83 4.08 -6.94 -31.89
N GLU A 84 5.18 -6.22 -31.61
CA GLU A 84 6.54 -6.55 -32.09
C GLU A 84 7.17 -7.77 -31.39
N GLY A 85 6.51 -8.36 -30.37
CA GLY A 85 7.02 -9.49 -29.60
C GLY A 85 8.23 -9.17 -28.71
N LYS A 86 8.45 -7.89 -28.37
CA LYS A 86 9.61 -7.44 -27.59
C LYS A 86 9.35 -7.36 -26.09
N ILE A 87 8.11 -7.11 -25.70
CA ILE A 87 7.67 -6.95 -24.31
C ILE A 87 6.31 -7.63 -24.19
N VAL A 88 5.98 -8.16 -23.02
CA VAL A 88 4.63 -8.66 -22.73
C VAL A 88 4.12 -7.93 -21.49
N THR A 89 3.00 -7.22 -21.60
CA THR A 89 2.36 -6.58 -20.45
C THR A 89 1.37 -7.55 -19.82
N ILE A 90 1.59 -7.92 -18.56
CA ILE A 90 0.84 -9.00 -17.90
C ILE A 90 0.40 -8.59 -16.51
N THR A 91 -0.70 -9.15 -16.06
CA THR A 91 -1.06 -9.13 -14.63
C THR A 91 -0.30 -10.22 -13.87
N PRO A 92 -0.13 -10.10 -12.54
CA PRO A 92 0.41 -11.18 -11.71
C PRO A 92 -0.35 -12.50 -11.87
N ALA A 93 -1.68 -12.44 -12.04
CA ALA A 93 -2.50 -13.62 -12.25
C ALA A 93 -2.21 -14.29 -13.59
N GLU A 94 -2.10 -13.52 -14.68
CA GLU A 94 -1.73 -14.05 -16.00
C GLU A 94 -0.31 -14.64 -16.00
N PHE A 95 0.62 -14.07 -15.25
CA PHE A 95 1.95 -14.65 -15.08
C PHE A 95 1.88 -16.03 -14.40
N ILE A 96 1.19 -16.13 -13.27
CA ILE A 96 1.15 -17.37 -12.48
C ILE A 96 0.33 -18.46 -13.16
N PHE A 97 -0.86 -18.12 -13.67
CA PHE A 97 -1.83 -19.09 -14.20
C PHE A 97 -1.78 -19.23 -15.72
N GLY A 98 -1.06 -18.35 -16.42
CA GLY A 98 -1.06 -18.27 -17.86
C GLY A 98 -2.31 -17.60 -18.42
N ASN A 99 -2.27 -17.26 -19.70
CA ASN A 99 -3.42 -16.81 -20.47
C ASN A 99 -3.31 -17.30 -21.92
N PRO A 100 -3.95 -18.43 -22.26
CA PRO A 100 -3.89 -19.00 -23.61
C PRO A 100 -4.39 -18.05 -24.70
N TRP A 101 -5.38 -17.20 -24.42
CA TRP A 101 -5.92 -16.23 -25.39
C TRP A 101 -4.91 -15.17 -25.79
N ARG A 102 -3.95 -14.88 -24.91
CA ARG A 102 -2.86 -13.93 -25.15
C ARG A 102 -1.52 -14.61 -25.40
N ASN A 103 -1.51 -15.94 -25.55
CA ASN A 103 -0.32 -16.75 -25.69
C ASN A 103 0.70 -16.54 -24.54
N ILE A 104 0.21 -16.34 -23.31
CA ILE A 104 1.05 -16.19 -22.12
C ILE A 104 1.15 -17.57 -21.44
N PRO A 105 2.35 -18.17 -21.34
CA PRO A 105 2.55 -19.43 -20.63
C PRO A 105 2.33 -19.26 -19.13
N ALA A 106 1.87 -20.32 -18.46
CA ALA A 106 1.76 -20.32 -17.01
C ALA A 106 3.14 -20.52 -16.37
N HIS A 107 3.41 -19.77 -15.31
CA HIS A 107 4.57 -19.96 -14.45
C HIS A 107 4.10 -20.48 -13.09
N PRO A 108 3.95 -21.81 -12.91
CA PRO A 108 3.40 -22.37 -11.67
C PRO A 108 4.38 -22.20 -10.51
N LEU A 109 3.85 -21.94 -9.31
CA LEU A 109 4.64 -21.71 -8.10
C LEU A 109 5.67 -22.84 -7.83
N ALA A 110 5.32 -24.09 -8.14
CA ALA A 110 6.18 -25.25 -7.94
C ALA A 110 7.47 -25.24 -8.78
N GLN A 111 7.54 -24.43 -9.84
CA GLN A 111 8.71 -24.28 -10.71
C GLN A 111 9.50 -23.01 -10.40
N MET A 112 8.97 -22.12 -9.54
CA MET A 112 9.65 -20.89 -9.17
C MET A 112 10.76 -21.18 -8.16
N LYS A 113 11.81 -20.36 -8.19
CA LYS A 113 12.87 -20.39 -7.18
C LYS A 113 12.29 -20.00 -5.82
N SER A 114 12.36 -20.90 -4.85
CA SER A 114 12.01 -20.61 -3.47
C SER A 114 13.00 -19.61 -2.85
N LEU A 115 12.47 -18.72 -2.03
CA LEU A 115 13.25 -17.90 -1.11
C LEU A 115 12.94 -18.40 0.30
N ASP A 116 13.94 -18.95 0.97
CA ASP A 116 13.77 -19.53 2.31
C ASP A 116 13.57 -18.45 3.38
N SER A 117 14.12 -17.26 3.13
CA SER A 117 14.01 -16.09 3.99
C SER A 117 13.91 -14.82 3.16
N LEU A 118 13.07 -13.89 3.60
CA LEU A 118 13.03 -12.52 3.12
C LEU A 118 13.42 -11.60 4.26
N TYR A 119 14.32 -10.66 3.98
CA TYR A 119 14.76 -9.69 4.98
C TYR A 119 13.60 -8.73 5.32
N PRO A 120 13.32 -8.45 6.61
CA PRO A 120 12.27 -7.52 7.01
C PRO A 120 12.66 -6.08 6.71
N GLY A 121 11.82 -5.35 6.00
CA GLY A 121 12.03 -3.94 5.70
C GLY A 121 10.89 -3.39 4.84
N CYS A 122 11.03 -2.14 4.43
CA CYS A 122 10.07 -1.48 3.56
C CYS A 122 10.71 -1.11 2.21
N TRP A 123 9.96 -0.42 1.35
CA TRP A 123 10.33 -0.18 -0.04
C TRP A 123 11.30 1.00 -0.25
N PHE A 124 11.49 1.86 0.75
CA PHE A 124 12.37 3.04 0.68
C PHE A 124 13.48 3.04 1.75
N THR A 125 13.35 2.27 2.84
CA THR A 125 14.40 2.05 3.85
C THR A 125 14.56 0.55 4.18
N SER A 126 15.72 0.19 4.75
CA SER A 126 16.06 -1.19 5.09
C SER A 126 15.52 -1.66 6.45
N ASP A 127 14.54 -0.98 7.01
CA ASP A 127 13.94 -1.31 8.31
C ASP A 127 12.52 -0.70 8.42
N PHE A 128 12.01 -0.59 9.64
CA PHE A 128 10.68 -0.05 9.95
C PHE A 128 10.76 1.22 10.81
N SER A 129 11.90 1.90 10.86
CA SER A 129 12.11 3.01 11.82
C SER A 129 11.07 4.11 11.69
N THR A 130 10.53 4.34 10.48
CA THR A 130 9.47 5.31 10.17
C THR A 130 8.12 5.03 10.85
N TRP A 131 7.93 3.84 11.41
CA TRP A 131 6.68 3.49 12.11
C TRP A 131 6.93 3.03 13.55
N ILE A 132 8.17 2.82 13.96
CA ILE A 132 8.51 2.29 15.29
C ILE A 132 9.95 2.61 15.70
N GLY A 133 10.08 3.18 16.90
CA GLY A 133 11.37 3.40 17.55
C GLY A 133 11.37 4.67 18.40
N GLU A 134 10.68 5.72 17.95
CA GLU A 134 10.59 6.99 18.66
C GLU A 134 9.54 6.98 19.78
N ASP A 135 9.65 7.94 20.71
CA ASP A 135 8.77 8.05 21.89
C ASP A 135 7.28 8.11 21.48
N GLU A 136 6.97 8.87 20.42
CA GLU A 136 5.61 9.11 19.95
C GLU A 136 5.01 7.86 19.29
N GLU A 137 5.72 7.24 18.36
CA GLU A 137 5.32 6.00 17.70
C GLU A 137 5.11 4.87 18.73
N ASN A 138 6.05 4.69 19.65
CA ASN A 138 5.96 3.66 20.69
C ASN A 138 4.74 3.89 21.59
N LYS A 139 4.44 5.15 21.92
CA LYS A 139 3.25 5.50 22.71
C LYS A 139 1.97 5.22 21.93
N ALA A 140 1.92 5.54 20.63
CA ALA A 140 0.82 5.22 19.74
C ALA A 140 0.58 3.71 19.66
N TRP A 141 1.64 2.90 19.51
CA TRP A 141 1.55 1.43 19.46
C TRP A 141 0.99 0.86 20.76
N ASN A 142 1.44 1.37 21.91
CA ASN A 142 0.92 0.95 23.21
C ASN A 142 -0.57 1.28 23.37
N TYR A 143 -1.02 2.43 22.87
CA TYR A 143 -2.43 2.80 22.88
C TYR A 143 -3.27 1.90 21.96
N LEU A 144 -2.77 1.63 20.74
CA LEU A 144 -3.40 0.75 19.77
C LEU A 144 -3.53 -0.68 20.33
N LEU A 145 -2.44 -1.23 20.88
CA LEU A 145 -2.40 -2.57 21.49
C LEU A 145 -3.45 -2.69 22.58
N ARG A 146 -3.51 -1.71 23.50
CA ARG A 146 -4.50 -1.69 24.56
C ARG A 146 -5.93 -1.72 24.03
N ALA A 147 -6.27 -0.87 23.06
CA ALA A 147 -7.60 -0.84 22.47
C ALA A 147 -7.94 -2.15 21.76
N ARG A 148 -6.98 -2.73 21.03
CA ARG A 148 -7.13 -4.01 20.34
C ARG A 148 -7.37 -5.15 21.30
N GLU A 149 -6.60 -5.24 22.38
CA GLU A 149 -6.77 -6.28 23.41
C GLU A 149 -8.10 -6.12 24.15
N ASP A 150 -8.48 -4.90 24.55
CA ASP A 150 -9.76 -4.65 25.22
C ASP A 150 -10.95 -4.99 24.32
N LEU A 151 -10.88 -4.66 23.02
CA LEU A 151 -11.91 -5.04 22.05
C LEU A 151 -11.94 -6.55 21.79
N GLN A 152 -10.79 -7.20 21.66
CA GLN A 152 -10.72 -8.65 21.45
C GLN A 152 -11.27 -9.42 22.66
N HIS A 153 -10.98 -8.96 23.89
CA HIS A 153 -11.50 -9.57 25.12
C HIS A 153 -12.98 -9.23 25.41
N SER A 154 -13.56 -8.26 24.70
CA SER A 154 -14.97 -7.89 24.86
C SER A 154 -15.95 -8.99 24.43
N GLY A 155 -15.50 -9.91 23.57
CA GLY A 155 -16.34 -10.96 22.99
C GLY A 155 -17.18 -10.51 21.78
N LEU A 156 -17.04 -9.27 21.31
CA LEU A 156 -17.67 -8.83 20.06
C LEU A 156 -17.06 -9.57 18.87
N GLU A 157 -17.92 -10.19 18.05
CA GLU A 157 -17.49 -10.87 16.84
C GLU A 157 -16.88 -9.88 15.85
N ILE A 158 -15.75 -10.28 15.23
CA ILE A 158 -15.13 -9.51 14.14
C ILE A 158 -16.09 -9.56 12.95
N PRO A 159 -16.49 -8.41 12.38
CA PRO A 159 -17.42 -8.38 11.26
C PRO A 159 -16.80 -9.04 10.03
N ASN A 160 -17.64 -9.68 9.22
CA ASN A 160 -17.20 -10.20 7.93
C ASN A 160 -17.00 -9.04 6.95
N PRO A 161 -15.79 -8.81 6.41
CA PRO A 161 -15.53 -7.70 5.50
C PRO A 161 -16.31 -7.80 4.17
N MET A 162 -16.88 -8.97 3.86
CA MET A 162 -17.72 -9.19 2.68
C MET A 162 -19.21 -8.96 2.94
N GLU A 163 -19.61 -8.71 4.19
CA GLU A 163 -21.00 -8.40 4.54
C GLU A 163 -21.33 -6.96 4.12
N ASN A 164 -22.54 -6.75 3.58
CA ASN A 164 -22.97 -5.42 3.19
C ASN A 164 -23.36 -4.64 4.44
N GLU A 165 -22.75 -3.47 4.65
CA GLU A 165 -23.06 -2.59 5.79
C GLU A 165 -24.56 -2.27 5.88
N ASN A 166 -25.26 -2.19 4.74
CA ASN A 166 -26.71 -1.93 4.70
C ASN A 166 -27.55 -3.07 5.28
N ASP A 167 -27.00 -4.29 5.37
CA ASP A 167 -27.67 -5.45 5.96
C ASP A 167 -27.52 -5.47 7.49
N ILE A 168 -26.61 -4.66 8.04
CA ILE A 168 -26.36 -4.54 9.48
C ILE A 168 -27.36 -3.55 10.09
N GLN A 169 -28.53 -4.07 10.47
CA GLN A 169 -29.58 -3.29 11.09
C GLN A 169 -29.19 -2.78 12.50
N ASN A 170 -29.82 -1.67 12.92
CA ASN A 170 -29.70 -1.07 14.25
C ASN A 170 -29.68 -2.12 15.38
N GLY A 171 -28.81 -1.92 16.37
CA GLY A 171 -28.73 -2.78 17.56
C GLY A 171 -27.29 -3.16 17.89
N GLU A 172 -27.14 -4.22 18.69
CA GLU A 172 -25.83 -4.72 19.15
C GLU A 172 -24.86 -4.98 18.00
N LYS A 173 -25.31 -5.71 16.96
CA LYS A 173 -24.47 -6.04 15.79
C LYS A 173 -23.96 -4.79 15.05
N PHE A 174 -24.81 -3.77 14.90
CA PHE A 174 -24.42 -2.51 14.29
C PHE A 174 -23.33 -1.80 15.11
N TRP A 175 -23.47 -1.73 16.42
CA TRP A 175 -22.46 -1.11 17.27
C TRP A 175 -21.17 -1.92 17.36
N ALA A 176 -21.27 -3.25 17.31
CA ALA A 176 -20.11 -4.13 17.21
C ALA A 176 -19.34 -3.90 15.90
N PHE A 177 -20.05 -3.82 14.77
CA PHE A 177 -19.47 -3.44 13.48
C PHE A 177 -18.75 -2.10 13.57
N LYS A 178 -19.41 -1.05 14.10
CA LYS A 178 -18.78 0.28 14.26
C LYS A 178 -17.56 0.25 15.19
N ALA A 179 -17.56 -0.57 16.24
CA ALA A 179 -16.38 -0.71 17.11
C ALA A 179 -15.18 -1.30 16.37
N TRP A 180 -15.40 -2.35 15.58
CA TRP A 180 -14.36 -2.96 14.76
C TRP A 180 -13.92 -2.08 13.59
N ASP A 181 -14.84 -1.34 12.96
CA ASP A 181 -14.54 -0.37 11.90
C ASP A 181 -13.57 0.72 12.39
N GLU A 182 -13.83 1.29 13.58
CA GLU A 182 -12.90 2.24 14.20
C GLU A 182 -11.55 1.61 14.58
N MET A 183 -11.56 0.33 14.98
CA MET A 183 -10.33 -0.41 15.26
C MET A 183 -9.49 -0.57 14.00
N PHE A 184 -10.10 -0.96 12.87
CA PHE A 184 -9.40 -1.09 11.60
C PHE A 184 -8.93 0.26 11.06
N ALA A 185 -9.71 1.33 11.25
CA ALA A 185 -9.27 2.68 10.94
C ALA A 185 -8.03 3.06 11.77
N ALA A 186 -8.01 2.75 13.07
CA ALA A 186 -6.86 3.02 13.95
C ALA A 186 -5.62 2.16 13.62
N GLU A 187 -5.78 1.00 12.99
CA GLU A 187 -4.67 0.12 12.56
C GLU A 187 -3.98 0.61 11.26
N GLY A 188 -4.44 1.70 10.66
CA GLY A 188 -3.80 2.32 9.49
C GLY A 188 -2.36 2.76 9.77
N SER A 189 -1.43 2.39 8.90
CA SER A 189 -0.01 2.74 9.07
C SER A 189 0.28 4.23 8.94
N ASP A 190 -0.60 4.98 8.26
CA ASP A 190 -0.49 6.44 8.09
C ASP A 190 -0.40 7.17 9.44
N TRP A 191 -1.09 6.70 10.48
CA TRP A 191 -0.98 7.32 11.81
C TRP A 191 0.46 7.31 12.32
N PHE A 192 1.14 6.18 12.13
CA PHE A 192 2.50 5.94 12.60
C PHE A 192 3.53 6.62 11.71
N TRP A 193 3.24 6.74 10.41
CA TRP A 193 4.09 7.46 9.45
C TRP A 193 4.32 8.93 9.84
N TRP A 194 3.33 9.58 10.47
CA TRP A 194 3.41 10.99 10.85
C TRP A 194 3.93 11.25 12.27
N TYR A 195 4.13 10.22 13.10
CA TYR A 195 4.69 10.41 14.44
C TYR A 195 6.22 10.44 14.39
N GLY A 196 6.84 11.07 15.39
CA GLY A 196 8.29 11.17 15.46
C GLY A 196 8.84 12.37 14.70
N LYS A 197 10.11 12.28 14.32
CA LYS A 197 10.86 13.39 13.70
C LYS A 197 11.15 13.17 12.23
N ASP A 198 10.87 11.97 11.73
CA ASP A 198 11.22 11.55 10.37
C ASP A 198 10.34 12.22 9.31
N GLN A 199 9.07 12.48 9.63
CA GLN A 199 8.08 13.04 8.71
C GLN A 199 7.32 14.21 9.36
N ASP A 200 6.67 15.03 8.54
CA ASP A 200 5.81 16.14 8.97
C ASP A 200 4.59 16.18 8.04
N SER A 201 3.40 16.03 8.61
CA SER A 201 2.15 16.08 7.84
C SER A 201 1.70 17.52 7.53
N GLY A 202 2.31 18.52 8.15
CA GLY A 202 1.84 19.90 8.23
C GLY A 202 0.62 20.09 9.15
N ALA A 203 0.12 19.02 9.75
CA ALA A 203 -1.09 18.99 10.56
C ALA A 203 -1.06 17.92 11.68
N ASP A 204 0.10 17.63 12.27
CA ASP A 204 0.32 16.47 13.16
C ASP A 204 -0.66 16.44 14.36
N VAL A 205 -1.05 17.61 14.86
CA VAL A 205 -2.05 17.76 15.94
C VAL A 205 -3.42 17.19 15.54
N VAL A 206 -3.80 17.36 14.27
CA VAL A 206 -5.05 16.83 13.73
C VAL A 206 -4.96 15.32 13.60
N PHE A 207 -3.82 14.81 13.10
CA PHE A 207 -3.57 13.37 13.01
C PHE A 207 -3.59 12.69 14.39
N ASP A 208 -2.89 13.25 15.39
CA ASP A 208 -2.91 12.75 16.77
C ASP A 208 -4.33 12.75 17.36
N THR A 209 -5.08 13.83 17.14
CA THR A 209 -6.45 13.94 17.64
C THR A 209 -7.37 12.91 16.99
N ASN A 210 -7.27 12.71 15.69
CA ASN A 210 -8.10 11.75 14.96
C ASN A 210 -7.75 10.30 15.31
N PHE A 211 -6.46 9.97 15.39
CA PHE A 211 -6.01 8.64 15.83
C PHE A 211 -6.57 8.29 17.21
N ARG A 212 -6.39 9.19 18.19
CA ARG A 212 -6.92 8.97 19.54
C ARG A 212 -8.45 8.92 19.55
N LEU A 213 -9.13 9.70 18.70
CA LEU A 213 -10.58 9.65 18.57
C LEU A 213 -11.06 8.28 18.07
N HIS A 214 -10.38 7.68 17.09
CA HIS A 214 -10.68 6.31 16.67
C HIS A 214 -10.56 5.33 17.83
N LEU A 215 -9.47 5.39 18.59
CA LEU A 215 -9.28 4.55 19.77
C LEU A 215 -10.39 4.76 20.80
N GLU A 216 -10.80 6.00 21.10
CA GLU A 216 -11.92 6.27 22.02
C GLU A 216 -13.25 5.73 21.49
N ASN A 217 -13.47 5.84 20.18
CA ASN A 217 -14.71 5.39 19.54
C ASN A 217 -14.84 3.85 19.57
N VAL A 218 -13.74 3.10 19.48
CA VAL A 218 -13.75 1.64 19.74
C VAL A 218 -14.49 1.33 21.04
N TYR A 219 -14.11 1.97 22.14
CA TYR A 219 -14.76 1.75 23.45
C TYR A 219 -16.19 2.27 23.47
N ARG A 220 -16.46 3.47 22.92
CA ARG A 220 -17.81 4.05 22.91
C ARG A 220 -18.80 3.17 22.18
N TYR A 221 -18.39 2.59 21.04
CA TYR A 221 -19.24 1.71 20.26
C TYR A 221 -19.34 0.31 20.89
N ALA A 222 -18.27 -0.23 21.47
CA ALA A 222 -18.35 -1.47 22.23
C ALA A 222 -19.33 -1.36 23.41
N ILE A 223 -19.34 -0.23 24.14
CA ILE A 223 -20.31 0.03 25.21
C ILE A 223 -21.75 0.07 24.68
N LYS A 224 -21.98 0.68 23.51
CA LYS A 224 -23.31 0.67 22.86
C LYS A 224 -23.73 -0.71 22.36
N ALA A 225 -22.75 -1.58 22.07
CA ALA A 225 -22.98 -3.00 21.80
C ALA A 225 -23.23 -3.82 23.08
N GLY A 226 -23.32 -3.19 24.26
CA GLY A 226 -23.62 -3.88 25.51
C GLY A 226 -22.41 -4.40 26.27
N VAL A 227 -21.19 -4.11 25.82
CA VAL A 227 -19.97 -4.50 26.53
C VAL A 227 -19.75 -3.59 27.74
N ASN A 228 -19.43 -4.19 28.88
CA ASN A 228 -19.05 -3.44 30.08
C ASN A 228 -17.57 -3.01 30.03
N LEU A 229 -17.30 -1.93 29.30
CA LEU A 229 -15.98 -1.27 29.25
C LEU A 229 -16.06 0.16 29.76
N ARG A 230 -14.90 0.73 30.07
CA ARG A 230 -14.75 2.16 30.34
C ARG A 230 -13.85 2.77 29.28
N VAL A 231 -14.26 3.90 28.71
CA VAL A 231 -13.41 4.66 27.78
C VAL A 231 -12.18 5.17 28.53
N PRO A 232 -10.96 4.74 28.16
CA PRO A 232 -9.73 5.24 28.77
C PRO A 232 -9.43 6.66 28.27
N GLN A 233 -8.62 7.39 29.04
CA GLN A 233 -8.10 8.67 28.58
C GLN A 233 -6.80 8.42 27.80
N PHE A 234 -6.81 8.72 26.51
CA PHE A 234 -5.59 8.76 25.69
C PHE A 234 -5.03 10.18 25.72
N ALA A 235 -4.00 10.40 26.53
CA ALA A 235 -3.30 11.69 26.55
C ALA A 235 -2.61 11.93 25.20
N PRO A 236 -2.51 13.20 24.72
CA PRO A 236 -1.85 13.55 23.46
C PRO A 236 -0.51 12.85 23.28
N ILE A 237 -0.28 12.27 22.10
CA ILE A 237 0.95 11.54 21.79
C ILE A 237 2.06 12.53 21.49
N ILE A 238 1.78 13.47 20.58
CA ILE A 238 2.64 14.61 20.30
C ILE A 238 2.70 15.58 21.49
N ARG A 239 3.83 16.28 21.64
CA ARG A 239 4.09 17.21 22.74
C ARG A 239 3.79 18.67 22.40
#